data_AF-A0A0K1E591-F1
#
_entry.id   AF-A0A0K1E591-F1
#
_cell.length_a   1.000
_cell.length_b   1.000
_cell.length_c   1.000
_cell.angle_alpha   90.00
_cell.angle_beta   90.00
_cell.angle_gamma   90.00
#
_symmetry.space_group_name_H-M   'P 1'
#
loop_
_entity.id
_entity.type
_entity.pdbx_description
1 polymer ?
#
loop_
_entity_poly.entity_id
_entity_poly.type
_entity_poly.pdbx_seq_one_letter_code
_entity_poly.pdbx_strand_id
1 'polypeptide(L)'
;MRSTRGAAFSFAVAILFATVGCGVDGEGAPHLGSPGFVPLDRPDTPGNTLLFRFAPGDVVDTYGSPSGEFLVHYTRDGVNAVPAADVDGSGVPDFVEEVGTTYDEVLAFYMEELGFRHPVRDGQVAINGGDARFDVYLVDFAGTGDGTFQLDPDGCSASLPAVCAGYMISENDFVGYGYPSTRVANRILASHELFHAVQAAYDAGQGSVLSEGSAVWATEAFDPALNDFEAFIRGYLRNPDRSLNVPLPGPVDPFSYGSALYFRFLDEHHGAGTVRGLWERCEDGAFGVEDPAWIEQIDPLLTAKGQGSFATSFVTFATWNLFTGSHADPARGYAQGASYEGVTIEAVAAPFSDRLRSFYASTQYYRVPVGDRAEMTAALVPQPDTPEDVEGLTLLLVPEQGSTYGSVTQVEDPAAGAEVIDVRAHDALVVAVVNGLTRGSSRRPTLCIGSPDEVKACADEVSGGGGDGGSGGGDGGSGAGGEEPAPRSDRMDDAGCGCRAAGGAAATGEGAGLLAAVALAAAGYRRRRRPA
;
A
#
# COMPACT_ATOMS: atom_id res chain seq x y z
N MET A 1 52.31 -18.39 -78.63
CA MET A 1 53.26 -17.33 -78.21
C MET A 1 52.52 -16.39 -77.25
N ARG A 2 52.98 -16.29 -75.98
CA ARG A 2 52.93 -15.19 -74.97
C ARG A 2 51.79 -14.13 -75.04
N SER A 3 51.12 -13.63 -73.99
CA SER A 3 51.38 -13.54 -72.53
C SER A 3 50.19 -12.88 -71.77
N THR A 4 49.98 -13.28 -70.49
CA THR A 4 49.47 -12.56 -69.28
C THR A 4 48.07 -11.91 -69.28
N ARG A 5 47.07 -12.31 -68.46
CA ARG A 5 46.85 -12.45 -66.98
C ARG A 5 46.73 -11.14 -66.17
N GLY A 6 45.59 -11.02 -65.47
CA GLY A 6 45.35 -10.19 -64.27
C GLY A 6 43.94 -10.45 -63.71
N ALA A 7 43.82 -11.20 -62.61
CA ALA A 7 42.57 -11.56 -61.95
C ALA A 7 42.67 -11.32 -60.44
N ALA A 8 41.53 -10.97 -59.85
CA ALA A 8 41.30 -10.49 -58.49
C ALA A 8 41.63 -11.51 -57.38
N PHE A 9 42.00 -10.99 -56.21
CA PHE A 9 42.22 -11.78 -54.99
C PHE A 9 41.04 -11.61 -54.02
N SER A 10 40.36 -12.73 -53.73
CA SER A 10 39.70 -13.03 -52.47
C SER A 10 40.56 -14.06 -51.75
N PHE A 11 40.68 -14.03 -50.42
CA PHE A 11 41.01 -15.23 -49.64
C PHE A 11 40.56 -15.11 -48.18
N ALA A 12 39.77 -16.10 -47.76
CA ALA A 12 39.56 -16.48 -46.36
C ALA A 12 40.60 -17.52 -45.97
N VAL A 13 41.06 -17.56 -44.71
CA VAL A 13 41.73 -18.74 -44.14
C VAL A 13 41.37 -18.90 -42.66
N ALA A 14 41.15 -20.16 -42.28
CA ALA A 14 40.70 -20.68 -41.01
C ALA A 14 41.83 -21.33 -40.19
N ILE A 15 41.61 -21.39 -38.86
CA ILE A 15 42.00 -22.40 -37.85
C ILE A 15 43.50 -22.71 -37.61
N LEU A 16 43.90 -22.64 -36.32
CA LEU A 16 44.90 -23.53 -35.73
C LEU A 16 44.49 -23.97 -34.29
N PHE A 17 44.79 -25.22 -33.95
CA PHE A 17 44.50 -25.90 -32.67
C PHE A 17 45.73 -26.02 -31.76
N ALA A 18 45.47 -26.27 -30.47
CA ALA A 18 46.33 -26.86 -29.41
C ALA A 18 47.18 -25.86 -28.58
N THR A 19 47.39 -25.97 -27.26
CA THR A 19 47.40 -27.09 -26.29
C THR A 19 47.14 -26.60 -24.85
N VAL A 20 46.69 -27.51 -23.97
CA VAL A 20 46.61 -27.36 -22.51
C VAL A 20 47.98 -27.11 -21.86
N GLY A 21 48.04 -26.22 -20.87
CA GLY A 21 49.10 -26.13 -19.88
C GLY A 21 48.56 -25.61 -18.55
N CYS A 22 48.54 -26.45 -17.53
CA CYS A 22 48.32 -26.05 -16.14
C CYS A 22 49.56 -25.32 -15.60
N GLY A 23 49.39 -24.19 -14.92
CA GLY A 23 50.49 -23.49 -14.25
C GLY A 23 50.05 -22.20 -13.57
N VAL A 24 50.23 -22.17 -12.26
CA VAL A 24 49.94 -21.14 -11.26
C VAL A 24 50.80 -19.87 -11.38
N ASP A 25 50.30 -18.81 -10.74
CA ASP A 25 50.91 -17.51 -10.38
C ASP A 25 50.96 -16.47 -11.53
N GLY A 26 50.32 -15.29 -11.48
CA GLY A 26 49.79 -14.52 -10.37
C GLY A 26 50.45 -13.14 -10.36
N GLU A 27 50.05 -12.22 -11.26
CA GLU A 27 50.24 -10.77 -11.11
C GLU A 27 49.51 -9.98 -12.23
N GLY A 28 48.62 -9.07 -11.80
CA GLY A 28 48.35 -7.81 -12.53
C GLY A 28 47.31 -7.80 -13.64
N ALA A 29 46.04 -8.14 -13.36
CA ALA A 29 44.92 -7.57 -14.11
C ALA A 29 44.42 -6.32 -13.36
N PRO A 30 44.11 -5.21 -14.05
CA PRO A 30 43.69 -3.98 -13.38
C PRO A 30 42.40 -4.26 -12.63
N HIS A 31 42.41 -4.04 -11.32
CA HIS A 31 41.18 -3.89 -10.56
C HIS A 31 40.44 -2.70 -11.17
N LEU A 32 39.41 -2.99 -11.98
CA LEU A 32 38.32 -2.06 -12.14
C LEU A 32 37.76 -1.89 -10.72
N GLY A 33 38.13 -0.76 -10.09
CA GLY A 33 37.55 -0.41 -8.79
C GLY A 33 36.04 -0.52 -8.92
N SER A 34 35.40 -1.08 -7.89
CA SER A 34 33.96 -1.01 -7.74
C SER A 34 33.53 0.42 -8.07
N PRO A 35 32.51 0.63 -8.93
CA PRO A 35 32.06 1.98 -9.22
C PRO A 35 31.79 2.65 -7.88
N GLY A 36 32.53 3.72 -7.59
CA GLY A 36 32.29 4.51 -6.40
C GLY A 36 30.85 4.98 -6.48
N PHE A 37 30.06 4.62 -5.47
CA PHE A 37 28.76 5.21 -5.29
C PHE A 37 28.96 6.74 -5.21
N VAL A 38 28.24 7.48 -6.04
CA VAL A 38 28.19 8.94 -5.90
C VAL A 38 27.23 9.16 -4.73
N PRO A 39 27.67 9.74 -3.60
CA PRO A 39 26.78 10.04 -2.49
C PRO A 39 25.58 10.82 -3.04
N LEU A 40 24.37 10.37 -2.71
CA LEU A 40 23.20 11.13 -3.06
C LEU A 40 23.21 12.45 -2.30
N ASP A 41 22.83 13.50 -3.01
CA ASP A 41 22.59 14.80 -2.41
C ASP A 41 21.47 14.66 -1.36
N ARG A 42 21.60 15.39 -0.25
CA ARG A 42 20.53 15.68 0.71
C ARG A 42 19.98 17.09 0.50
N PRO A 43 18.82 17.47 1.09
CA PRO A 43 18.20 18.77 0.88
C PRO A 43 19.11 20.00 1.12
N ASP A 44 20.10 19.86 2.01
CA ASP A 44 21.12 20.86 2.37
C ASP A 44 22.39 20.80 1.50
N THR A 45 22.51 19.81 0.61
CA THR A 45 23.69 19.65 -0.24
C THR A 45 23.75 20.76 -1.30
N PRO A 46 24.79 21.60 -1.33
CA PRO A 46 24.83 22.74 -2.24
C PRO A 46 24.77 22.35 -3.72
N GLY A 47 23.81 22.92 -4.45
CA GLY A 47 23.68 22.74 -5.90
C GLY A 47 22.97 21.46 -6.33
N ASN A 48 22.34 20.74 -5.39
CA ASN A 48 21.55 19.56 -5.68
C ASN A 48 20.33 19.85 -6.57
N THR A 49 19.77 18.79 -7.16
CA THR A 49 18.58 18.86 -8.03
C THR A 49 17.37 18.14 -7.47
N LEU A 50 17.33 17.87 -6.16
CA LEU A 50 16.19 17.22 -5.50
C LEU A 50 14.93 18.07 -5.64
N LEU A 51 13.76 17.45 -5.72
CA LEU A 51 12.50 18.17 -5.81
C LEU A 51 12.29 19.09 -4.60
N PHE A 52 12.44 18.54 -3.40
CA PHE A 52 12.35 19.24 -2.13
C PHE A 52 13.76 19.47 -1.57
N ARG A 53 14.20 20.74 -1.55
CA ARG A 53 15.55 21.14 -1.14
C ARG A 53 15.57 22.58 -0.64
N PHE A 54 16.60 22.92 0.12
CA PHE A 54 16.92 24.32 0.40
C PHE A 54 17.39 25.04 -0.88
N ALA A 55 17.11 26.34 -0.98
CA ALA A 55 17.58 27.12 -2.11
C ALA A 55 19.11 27.32 -2.01
N PRO A 56 19.85 27.43 -3.14
CA PRO A 56 21.31 27.54 -3.13
C PRO A 56 21.90 28.74 -2.36
N GLY A 57 21.08 29.71 -1.95
CA GLY A 57 21.49 30.88 -1.16
C GLY A 57 20.95 30.88 0.27
N ASP A 58 20.22 29.84 0.68
CA ASP A 58 19.67 29.73 2.03
C ASP A 58 20.80 29.51 3.04
N VAL A 59 20.63 30.10 4.23
CA VAL A 59 21.44 29.77 5.39
C VAL A 59 20.66 28.73 6.20
N VAL A 60 21.18 27.51 6.23
CA VAL A 60 20.57 26.39 6.94
C VAL A 60 21.10 26.36 8.37
N ASP A 61 20.22 26.57 9.33
CA ASP A 61 20.47 26.37 10.75
C ASP A 61 20.09 24.94 11.14
N THR A 62 20.66 24.46 12.25
CA THR A 62 20.31 23.15 12.80
C THR A 62 19.93 23.22 14.28
N TYR A 63 19.03 22.33 14.70
CA TYR A 63 18.60 22.16 16.08
C TYR A 63 18.62 20.69 16.48
N GLY A 64 19.27 20.39 17.60
CA GLY A 64 19.24 19.05 18.18
C GLY A 64 17.99 18.84 19.02
N SER A 65 17.23 17.79 18.74
CA SER A 65 16.14 17.35 19.60
C SER A 65 16.58 17.13 21.06
N PRO A 66 15.68 17.33 22.05
CA PRO A 66 15.99 17.13 23.47
C PRO A 66 16.54 15.74 23.84
N SER A 67 16.06 14.66 23.20
CA SER A 67 16.57 13.30 23.42
C SER A 67 17.98 13.10 22.87
N GLY A 68 18.36 13.92 21.89
CA GLY A 68 19.61 13.78 21.14
C GLY A 68 19.56 12.79 19.98
N GLU A 69 18.37 12.31 19.58
CA GLU A 69 18.23 11.35 18.46
C GLU A 69 18.09 12.02 17.09
N PHE A 70 17.50 13.21 17.04
CA PHE A 70 17.22 13.94 15.79
C PHE A 70 18.00 15.25 15.64
N LEU A 71 18.32 15.59 14.39
CA LEU A 71 18.85 16.88 13.95
C LEU A 71 17.86 17.53 12.97
N VAL A 72 17.25 18.64 13.38
CA VAL A 72 16.28 19.38 12.57
C VAL A 72 17.02 20.46 11.78
N HIS A 73 16.89 20.45 10.46
CA HIS A 73 17.46 21.43 9.54
C HIS A 73 16.38 22.40 9.07
N TYR A 74 16.65 23.70 9.14
CA TYR A 74 15.66 24.72 8.83
C TYR A 74 16.31 26.02 8.36
N THR A 75 15.49 26.92 7.80
CA THR A 75 15.91 28.26 7.42
C THR A 75 15.02 29.31 8.09
N ARG A 76 15.54 30.53 8.23
CA ARG A 76 14.80 31.67 8.83
C ARG A 76 14.32 32.69 7.81
N ASP A 77 14.81 32.57 6.58
CA ASP A 77 14.58 33.50 5.47
C ASP A 77 14.35 32.70 4.20
N GLY A 78 13.70 33.31 3.21
CA GLY A 78 13.41 32.67 1.93
C GLY A 78 12.11 31.90 1.93
N VAL A 79 11.95 31.01 0.94
CA VAL A 79 10.71 30.22 0.75
C VAL A 79 10.58 29.08 1.75
N ASN A 80 11.70 28.53 2.21
CA ASN A 80 11.76 27.43 3.18
C ASN A 80 11.75 27.94 4.64
N ALA A 81 11.45 29.22 4.87
CA ALA A 81 11.54 29.82 6.19
C ALA A 81 10.48 29.21 7.13
N VAL A 82 10.89 28.75 8.30
CA VAL A 82 9.96 28.29 9.34
C VAL A 82 9.30 29.48 10.05
N PRO A 83 8.18 29.29 10.77
CA PRO A 83 7.58 30.35 11.58
C PRO A 83 8.58 30.96 12.58
N ALA A 84 8.76 32.28 12.53
CA ALA A 84 9.83 32.98 13.26
C ALA A 84 9.57 33.22 14.77
N ALA A 85 8.47 32.68 15.32
CA ALA A 85 8.17 32.85 16.74
C ALA A 85 9.21 32.11 17.60
N ASP A 86 9.74 32.80 18.61
CA ASP A 86 10.65 32.29 19.63
C ASP A 86 10.22 33.00 20.93
N VAL A 87 9.20 32.43 21.59
CA VAL A 87 8.51 33.10 22.70
C VAL A 87 9.34 33.05 23.98
N ASP A 88 10.14 32.01 24.17
CA ASP A 88 10.96 31.83 25.36
C ASP A 88 12.37 32.42 25.23
N GLY A 89 12.77 32.85 24.03
CA GLY A 89 14.04 33.49 23.75
C GLY A 89 15.22 32.51 23.73
N SER A 90 14.97 31.24 23.42
CA SER A 90 16.00 30.20 23.30
C SER A 90 16.98 30.48 22.15
N GLY A 91 16.57 31.30 21.17
CA GLY A 91 17.27 31.52 19.93
C GLY A 91 16.89 30.51 18.84
N VAL A 92 16.01 29.55 19.13
CA VAL A 92 15.48 28.56 18.18
C VAL A 92 13.98 28.86 18.01
N PRO A 93 13.42 28.83 16.79
CA PRO A 93 11.99 29.04 16.63
C PRO A 93 11.16 27.95 17.33
N ASP A 94 10.08 28.33 18.01
CA ASP A 94 9.21 27.43 18.78
C ASP A 94 8.72 26.24 17.92
N PHE A 95 8.47 26.48 16.62
CA PHE A 95 8.06 25.43 15.68
C PHE A 95 9.13 24.35 15.49
N VAL A 96 10.41 24.73 15.44
CA VAL A 96 11.53 23.79 15.28
C VAL A 96 11.72 22.96 16.55
N GLU A 97 11.52 23.56 17.72
CA GLU A 97 11.53 22.83 19.00
C GLU A 97 10.35 21.86 19.11
N GLU A 98 9.16 22.27 18.66
CA GLU A 98 7.97 21.41 18.56
C GLU A 98 8.22 20.21 17.66
N VAL A 99 8.81 20.42 16.48
CA VAL A 99 9.21 19.34 15.56
C VAL A 99 10.13 18.35 16.27
N GLY A 100 11.26 18.81 16.81
CA GLY A 100 12.24 17.94 17.48
C GLY A 100 11.64 17.16 18.66
N THR A 101 10.80 17.81 19.48
CA THR A 101 10.13 17.15 20.61
C THR A 101 9.09 16.12 20.12
N THR A 102 8.38 16.40 19.03
CA THR A 102 7.39 15.47 18.47
C THR A 102 8.07 14.19 17.96
N TYR A 103 9.21 14.32 17.27
CA TYR A 103 9.98 13.16 16.81
C TYR A 103 10.50 12.30 17.97
N ASP A 104 10.97 12.93 19.05
CA ASP A 104 11.37 12.21 20.27
C ASP A 104 10.21 11.40 20.87
N GLU A 105 9.02 12.01 20.97
CA GLU A 105 7.82 11.34 21.47
C GLU A 105 7.42 10.13 20.62
N VAL A 106 7.43 10.29 19.29
CA VAL A 106 7.06 9.22 18.34
C VAL A 106 8.09 8.09 18.39
N LEU A 107 9.39 8.39 18.38
CA LEU A 107 10.44 7.38 18.43
C LEU A 107 10.35 6.56 19.72
N ALA A 108 10.18 7.23 20.86
CA ALA A 108 9.99 6.58 22.14
C ALA A 108 8.76 5.66 22.11
N PHE A 109 7.64 6.11 21.55
CA PHE A 109 6.45 5.27 21.40
C PHE A 109 6.70 4.02 20.55
N TYR A 110 7.34 4.15 19.38
CA TYR A 110 7.63 3.00 18.52
C TYR A 110 8.57 1.98 19.17
N MET A 111 9.58 2.44 19.91
CA MET A 111 10.57 1.56 20.52
C MET A 111 10.11 0.98 21.86
N GLU A 112 9.54 1.81 22.73
CA GLU A 112 9.24 1.44 24.12
C GLU A 112 7.85 0.80 24.26
N GLU A 113 6.85 1.32 23.54
CA GLU A 113 5.47 0.83 23.64
C GLU A 113 5.16 -0.25 22.59
N LEU A 114 5.56 -0.04 21.33
CA LEU A 114 5.32 -1.02 20.25
C LEU A 114 6.45 -2.05 20.09
N GLY A 115 7.63 -1.77 20.64
CA GLY A 115 8.77 -2.70 20.65
C GLY A 115 9.52 -2.82 19.32
N PHE A 116 9.31 -1.89 18.38
CA PHE A 116 10.02 -1.87 17.10
C PHE A 116 11.51 -1.56 17.29
N ARG A 117 12.31 -1.92 16.29
CA ARG A 117 13.72 -1.54 16.24
C ARG A 117 13.85 -0.04 16.01
N HIS A 118 14.94 0.52 16.54
CA HIS A 118 15.36 1.87 16.20
C HIS A 118 15.64 1.97 14.69
N PRO A 119 15.28 3.09 14.02
CA PRO A 119 15.69 3.37 12.64
C PRO A 119 17.20 3.20 12.43
N VAL A 120 17.63 2.83 11.23
CA VAL A 120 19.06 2.69 10.95
C VAL A 120 19.74 4.06 11.05
N ARG A 121 20.81 4.14 11.84
CA ARG A 121 21.61 5.37 11.97
C ARG A 121 22.45 5.59 10.71
N ASP A 122 22.55 6.83 10.29
CA ASP A 122 23.21 7.26 9.06
C ASP A 122 24.65 7.76 9.26
N GLY A 123 25.23 7.64 10.46
CA GLY A 123 26.59 8.11 10.74
C GLY A 123 27.72 7.40 9.95
N GLN A 124 27.39 6.43 9.10
CA GLN A 124 28.31 5.82 8.13
C GLN A 124 28.08 6.30 6.69
N VAL A 125 27.02 7.07 6.44
CA VAL A 125 26.71 7.71 5.16
C VAL A 125 27.64 8.92 4.99
N ALA A 126 28.16 9.10 3.78
CA ALA A 126 29.16 10.14 3.51
C ALA A 126 28.58 11.58 3.59
N ILE A 127 27.32 11.75 3.21
CA ILE A 127 26.54 12.97 3.34
C ILE A 127 25.41 12.66 4.33
N ASN A 128 25.59 13.04 5.59
CA ASN A 128 24.73 12.65 6.71
C ASN A 128 24.12 13.85 7.48
N GLY A 129 23.97 15.01 6.83
CA GLY A 129 23.50 16.24 7.50
C GLY A 129 24.41 16.81 8.59
N GLY A 130 25.64 16.30 8.70
CA GLY A 130 26.69 16.89 9.52
C GLY A 130 27.01 16.16 10.82
N ASP A 131 26.12 15.31 11.35
CA ASP A 131 26.44 14.39 12.46
C ASP A 131 25.63 13.08 12.39
N ALA A 132 25.69 12.24 13.44
CA ALA A 132 25.14 10.88 13.42
C ALA A 132 23.69 10.77 13.91
N ARG A 133 23.02 11.91 14.16
CA ARG A 133 21.61 11.97 14.49
C ARG A 133 20.76 11.85 13.24
N PHE A 134 19.54 11.37 13.41
CA PHE A 134 18.62 11.21 12.30
C PHE A 134 18.13 12.59 11.82
N ASP A 135 18.27 12.85 10.53
CA ASP A 135 17.96 14.17 9.96
C ASP A 135 16.48 14.36 9.65
N VAL A 136 15.97 15.55 10.00
CA VAL A 136 14.66 16.06 9.62
C VAL A 136 14.83 17.41 8.93
N TYR A 137 14.56 17.47 7.63
CA TYR A 137 14.68 18.68 6.81
C TYR A 137 13.32 19.38 6.69
N LEU A 138 13.24 20.64 7.10
CA LEU A 138 12.04 21.47 6.99
C LEU A 138 12.09 22.32 5.71
N VAL A 139 11.32 21.93 4.70
CA VAL A 139 11.36 22.49 3.33
C VAL A 139 9.94 22.83 2.87
N ASP A 140 9.77 23.85 2.04
CA ASP A 140 8.48 24.19 1.41
C ASP A 140 8.17 23.22 0.26
N PHE A 141 7.09 22.45 0.42
CA PHE A 141 6.57 21.53 -0.61
C PHE A 141 5.63 22.24 -1.60
N ALA A 142 5.37 23.53 -1.43
CA ALA A 142 4.53 24.36 -2.31
C ALA A 142 3.13 23.76 -2.56
N GLY A 143 2.57 23.07 -1.56
CA GLY A 143 1.25 22.43 -1.63
C GLY A 143 1.20 21.13 -2.43
N THR A 144 2.34 20.53 -2.79
CA THR A 144 2.40 19.30 -3.61
C THR A 144 2.50 18.00 -2.79
N GLY A 145 2.92 18.11 -1.53
CA GLY A 145 3.01 17.05 -0.51
C GLY A 145 3.25 17.73 0.85
N ASP A 146 3.29 16.96 1.93
CA ASP A 146 3.53 17.47 3.30
C ASP A 146 4.65 16.73 4.05
N GLY A 147 5.12 15.62 3.52
CA GLY A 147 6.29 14.90 4.02
C GLY A 147 6.79 13.80 3.07
N THR A 148 7.99 13.32 3.35
CA THR A 148 8.54 12.10 2.75
C THR A 148 9.75 11.61 3.54
N PHE A 149 9.81 10.30 3.77
CA PHE A 149 11.04 9.59 4.08
C PHE A 149 11.82 9.26 2.80
N GLN A 150 13.13 9.50 2.81
CA GLN A 150 14.04 9.23 1.70
C GLN A 150 15.16 8.29 2.16
N LEU A 151 15.31 7.18 1.44
CA LEU A 151 16.41 6.24 1.66
C LEU A 151 17.75 6.87 1.26
N ASP A 152 18.81 6.55 2.00
CA ASP A 152 20.19 6.75 1.56
C ASP A 152 20.66 5.45 0.88
N PRO A 153 20.85 5.42 -0.44
CA PRO A 153 21.31 4.20 -1.11
C PRO A 153 22.68 3.70 -0.66
N ASP A 154 23.52 4.61 -0.17
CA ASP A 154 24.82 4.29 0.40
C ASP A 154 24.76 3.96 1.91
N GLY A 155 23.58 4.13 2.50
CA GLY A 155 23.25 3.79 3.88
C GLY A 155 22.62 2.39 4.04
N CYS A 156 22.54 1.61 2.97
CA CYS A 156 22.05 0.23 3.01
C CYS A 156 23.12 -0.75 3.52
N SER A 157 22.70 -1.71 4.33
CA SER A 157 23.57 -2.73 4.90
C SER A 157 24.15 -3.64 3.82
N ALA A 158 25.47 -3.86 3.86
CA ALA A 158 26.14 -4.76 2.91
C ALA A 158 25.72 -6.23 3.06
N SER A 159 25.26 -6.64 4.26
CA SER A 159 24.81 -8.01 4.54
C SER A 159 23.31 -8.21 4.42
N LEU A 160 22.53 -7.12 4.52
CA LEU A 160 21.07 -7.10 4.40
C LEU A 160 20.68 -5.89 3.54
N PRO A 161 20.77 -5.98 2.21
CA PRO A 161 20.64 -4.82 1.31
C PRO A 161 19.31 -4.06 1.40
N ALA A 162 18.25 -4.70 1.90
CA ALA A 162 16.96 -4.06 2.16
C ALA A 162 16.90 -3.27 3.48
N VAL A 163 17.89 -3.42 4.38
CA VAL A 163 17.99 -2.67 5.63
C VAL A 163 18.81 -1.41 5.38
N CYS A 164 18.18 -0.23 5.44
CA CYS A 164 18.77 1.01 4.98
C CYS A 164 18.54 2.17 5.96
N ALA A 165 19.55 3.04 6.05
CA ALA A 165 19.39 4.38 6.61
C ALA A 165 18.67 5.30 5.62
N GLY A 166 18.23 6.44 6.14
CA GLY A 166 17.58 7.48 5.38
C GLY A 166 17.42 8.74 6.20
N TYR A 167 16.68 9.69 5.65
CA TYR A 167 16.36 10.96 6.27
C TYR A 167 14.92 11.35 5.96
N MET A 168 14.43 12.37 6.65
CA MET A 168 13.06 12.85 6.47
C MET A 168 13.03 14.27 5.93
N ILE A 169 12.03 14.55 5.12
CA ILE A 169 11.68 15.90 4.68
C ILE A 169 10.24 16.15 5.11
N SER A 170 9.97 17.29 5.73
CA SER A 170 8.63 17.69 6.14
C SER A 170 8.39 19.16 5.79
N GLU A 171 7.13 19.51 5.59
CA GLU A 171 6.69 20.87 5.31
C GLU A 171 7.17 21.86 6.39
N ASN A 172 7.70 23.01 5.96
CA ASN A 172 8.36 23.98 6.85
C ASN A 172 7.42 24.82 7.71
N ASP A 173 6.13 24.97 7.36
CA ASP A 173 5.19 25.79 8.15
C ASP A 173 3.71 25.33 8.14
N PHE A 174 3.33 24.41 7.25
CA PHE A 174 1.97 23.90 7.03
C PHE A 174 0.92 24.97 6.66
N VAL A 175 1.33 26.17 6.25
CA VAL A 175 0.43 27.25 5.83
C VAL A 175 -0.30 26.85 4.56
N GLY A 176 -1.64 26.85 4.60
CA GLY A 176 -2.48 26.49 3.46
C GLY A 176 -2.80 24.99 3.35
N TYR A 177 -2.25 24.15 4.23
CA TYR A 177 -2.49 22.70 4.23
C TYR A 177 -3.81 22.29 4.91
N GLY A 178 -4.38 23.19 5.73
CA GLY A 178 -5.69 22.98 6.35
C GLY A 178 -5.67 22.07 7.58
N TYR A 179 -4.49 21.83 8.17
CA TYR A 179 -4.38 21.21 9.48
C TYR A 179 -5.00 22.11 10.57
N PRO A 180 -5.60 21.52 11.62
CA PRO A 180 -6.14 22.30 12.75
C PRO A 180 -5.09 23.14 13.49
N SER A 181 -3.84 22.66 13.52
CA SER A 181 -2.68 23.35 14.10
C SER A 181 -1.38 22.72 13.57
N THR A 182 -0.25 23.41 13.71
CA THR A 182 1.08 22.84 13.45
C THR A 182 1.34 21.61 14.29
N ARG A 183 0.92 21.61 15.57
CA ARG A 183 1.08 20.45 16.46
C ARG A 183 0.38 19.21 15.93
N VAL A 184 -0.84 19.35 15.40
CA VAL A 184 -1.56 18.22 14.78
C VAL A 184 -0.84 17.74 13.51
N ALA A 185 -0.40 18.67 12.66
CA ALA A 185 0.37 18.34 11.46
C ALA A 185 1.66 17.60 11.79
N ASN A 186 2.46 18.16 12.69
CA ASN A 186 3.71 17.58 13.18
C ASN A 186 3.51 16.18 13.75
N ARG A 187 2.43 15.94 14.52
CA ARG A 187 2.15 14.62 15.08
C ARG A 187 1.83 13.59 13.99
N ILE A 188 0.97 13.94 13.02
CA ILE A 188 0.63 13.06 11.88
C ILE A 188 1.88 12.74 11.06
N LEU A 189 2.63 13.77 10.65
CA LEU A 189 3.78 13.61 9.78
C LEU A 189 4.93 12.90 10.48
N ALA A 190 5.20 13.24 11.74
CA ALA A 190 6.25 12.56 12.50
C ALA A 190 5.92 11.09 12.71
N SER A 191 4.67 10.74 13.07
CA SER A 191 4.29 9.33 13.20
C SER A 191 4.35 8.59 11.86
N HIS A 192 3.76 9.14 10.80
CA HIS A 192 3.70 8.47 9.50
C HIS A 192 5.10 8.27 8.91
N GLU A 193 5.86 9.35 8.75
CA GLU A 193 7.12 9.33 8.01
C GLU A 193 8.26 8.68 8.81
N LEU A 194 8.29 8.85 10.14
CA LEU A 194 9.28 8.14 10.96
C LEU A 194 9.01 6.63 10.95
N PHE A 195 7.75 6.20 10.76
CA PHE A 195 7.47 4.78 10.65
C PHE A 195 8.09 4.18 9.39
N HIS A 196 8.18 4.90 8.28
CA HIS A 196 8.96 4.44 7.12
C HIS A 196 10.45 4.22 7.44
N ALA A 197 11.05 5.06 8.28
CA ALA A 197 12.42 4.84 8.76
C ALA A 197 12.54 3.60 9.66
N VAL A 198 11.50 3.31 10.47
CA VAL A 198 11.39 2.06 11.24
C VAL A 198 11.26 0.85 10.29
N GLN A 199 10.43 0.94 9.25
CA GLN A 199 10.26 -0.12 8.25
C GLN A 199 11.58 -0.43 7.54
N ALA A 200 12.34 0.60 7.16
CA ALA A 200 13.64 0.46 6.53
C ALA A 200 14.70 -0.20 7.44
N ALA A 201 14.46 -0.31 8.76
CA ALA A 201 15.28 -1.11 9.68
C ALA A 201 14.97 -2.62 9.66
N TYR A 202 13.95 -3.02 8.91
CA TYR A 202 13.58 -4.42 8.65
C TYR A 202 13.72 -4.75 7.16
N ASP A 203 13.02 -4.01 6.31
CA ASP A 203 12.99 -4.20 4.86
C ASP A 203 12.37 -2.97 4.17
N ALA A 204 13.17 -2.25 3.39
CA ALA A 204 12.75 -1.08 2.61
C ALA A 204 12.15 -1.42 1.22
N GLY A 205 12.11 -2.71 0.84
CA GLY A 205 11.67 -3.22 -0.45
C GLY A 205 10.23 -3.74 -0.48
N GLN A 206 9.49 -3.63 0.62
CA GLN A 206 8.10 -4.06 0.68
C GLN A 206 7.18 -3.08 -0.08
N GLY A 207 6.20 -3.62 -0.81
CA GLY A 207 5.31 -2.82 -1.67
C GLY A 207 4.39 -1.86 -0.89
N SER A 208 3.83 -0.88 -1.61
CA SER A 208 3.08 0.28 -1.06
C SER A 208 1.97 -0.08 -0.08
N VAL A 209 1.27 -1.20 -0.26
CA VAL A 209 0.24 -1.65 0.67
C VAL A 209 0.79 -1.85 2.07
N LEU A 210 1.93 -2.54 2.20
CA LEU A 210 2.53 -2.77 3.51
C LEU A 210 3.18 -1.49 4.03
N SER A 211 3.94 -0.77 3.21
CA SER A 211 4.63 0.45 3.65
C SER A 211 3.65 1.55 4.07
N GLU A 212 2.78 2.02 3.17
CA GLU A 212 1.82 3.11 3.47
C GLU A 212 0.74 2.66 4.44
N GLY A 213 0.18 1.46 4.25
CA GLY A 213 -0.90 0.97 5.10
C GLY A 213 -0.46 0.83 6.56
N SER A 214 0.74 0.31 6.80
CA SER A 214 1.24 0.21 8.18
C SER A 214 1.76 1.54 8.73
N ALA A 215 2.17 2.51 7.90
CA ALA A 215 2.50 3.87 8.35
C ALA A 215 1.25 4.64 8.84
N VAL A 216 0.14 4.56 8.11
CA VAL A 216 -1.16 5.12 8.56
C VAL A 216 -1.66 4.42 9.83
N TRP A 217 -1.49 3.09 9.94
CA TRP A 217 -1.78 2.38 11.19
C TRP A 217 -0.90 2.87 12.35
N ALA A 218 0.37 3.16 12.10
CA ALA A 218 1.29 3.62 13.14
C ALA A 218 0.89 5.00 13.69
N THR A 219 0.41 5.91 12.82
CA THR A 219 -0.19 7.18 13.22
C THR A 219 -1.41 6.99 14.12
N GLU A 220 -2.34 6.12 13.73
CA GLU A 220 -3.52 5.77 14.53
C GLU A 220 -3.14 5.10 15.86
N ALA A 221 -2.10 4.26 15.88
CA ALA A 221 -1.61 3.63 17.09
C ALA A 221 -0.97 4.66 18.05
N PHE A 222 -0.23 5.63 17.51
CA PHE A 222 0.43 6.69 18.27
C PHE A 222 -0.57 7.66 18.90
N ASP A 223 -1.52 8.14 18.12
CA ASP A 223 -2.51 9.11 18.61
C ASP A 223 -3.86 8.97 17.88
N PRO A 224 -4.78 8.16 18.43
CA PRO A 224 -6.13 8.00 17.90
C PRO A 224 -6.96 9.30 17.84
N ALA A 225 -6.50 10.41 18.44
CA ALA A 225 -7.22 11.69 18.39
C ALA A 225 -6.96 12.49 17.10
N LEU A 226 -6.06 12.04 16.22
CA LEU A 226 -5.71 12.74 14.98
C LEU A 226 -6.79 12.60 13.87
N ASN A 227 -7.63 11.56 13.92
CA ASN A 227 -8.79 11.31 13.04
C ASN A 227 -8.51 11.30 11.52
N ASP A 228 -7.26 11.12 11.10
CA ASP A 228 -6.86 10.97 9.71
C ASP A 228 -7.07 9.53 9.21
N PHE A 229 -6.89 8.55 10.09
CA PHE A 229 -7.16 7.12 9.85
C PHE A 229 -8.54 6.88 9.21
N GLU A 230 -9.61 7.42 9.79
CA GLU A 230 -10.99 7.27 9.29
C GLU A 230 -11.16 7.74 7.84
N ALA A 231 -10.39 8.74 7.42
CA ALA A 231 -10.45 9.24 6.06
C ALA A 231 -9.70 8.34 5.09
N PHE A 232 -8.56 7.77 5.50
CA PHE A 232 -7.74 6.89 4.67
C PHE A 232 -8.37 5.52 4.46
N ILE A 233 -8.92 4.89 5.52
CA ILE A 233 -9.50 3.52 5.44
C ILE A 233 -10.64 3.38 4.42
N ARG A 234 -11.26 4.49 4.02
CA ARG A 234 -12.24 4.54 2.92
C ARG A 234 -11.68 3.96 1.62
N GLY A 235 -10.38 4.11 1.37
CA GLY A 235 -9.73 3.56 0.18
C GLY A 235 -9.86 2.04 0.09
N TYR A 236 -9.73 1.34 1.21
CA TYR A 236 -9.95 -0.11 1.29
C TYR A 236 -11.44 -0.46 1.35
N LEU A 237 -12.21 0.18 2.24
CA LEU A 237 -13.63 -0.10 2.45
C LEU A 237 -14.49 0.06 1.19
N ARG A 238 -14.03 0.88 0.23
CA ARG A 238 -14.70 1.06 -1.07
C ARG A 238 -14.26 0.07 -2.15
N ASN A 239 -13.17 -0.64 -1.95
CA ASN A 239 -12.60 -1.59 -2.91
C ASN A 239 -12.26 -2.95 -2.25
N PRO A 240 -13.13 -3.53 -1.40
CA PRO A 240 -12.79 -4.76 -0.67
C PRO A 240 -12.65 -5.98 -1.60
N ASP A 241 -13.14 -5.89 -2.83
CA ASP A 241 -13.12 -6.92 -3.86
C ASP A 241 -11.75 -7.09 -4.54
N ARG A 242 -10.82 -6.17 -4.27
CA ARG A 242 -9.44 -6.23 -4.74
C ARG A 242 -8.53 -7.03 -3.81
N SER A 243 -7.52 -7.67 -4.39
CA SER A 243 -6.48 -8.35 -3.59
C SER A 243 -5.80 -7.37 -2.65
N LEU A 244 -5.76 -7.74 -1.38
CA LEU A 244 -5.22 -6.91 -0.29
C LEU A 244 -3.82 -6.36 -0.61
N ASN A 245 -2.95 -7.15 -1.20
CA ASN A 245 -1.55 -6.81 -1.52
C ASN A 245 -1.32 -6.19 -2.90
N VAL A 246 -2.37 -5.85 -3.65
CA VAL A 246 -2.22 -5.27 -4.99
C VAL A 246 -2.63 -3.79 -4.93
N PRO A 247 -1.72 -2.84 -5.16
CA PRO A 247 -2.05 -1.41 -5.15
C PRO A 247 -3.03 -1.01 -6.27
N LEU A 248 -3.66 0.17 -6.17
CA LEU A 248 -4.39 0.74 -7.30
C LEU A 248 -3.41 1.31 -8.33
N PRO A 249 -3.68 1.13 -9.63
CA PRO A 249 -2.87 1.77 -10.66
C PRO A 249 -3.13 3.28 -10.68
N GLY A 250 -2.09 4.08 -10.83
CA GLY A 250 -2.19 5.53 -11.00
C GLY A 250 -1.21 6.30 -10.12
N PRO A 251 -1.23 7.64 -10.22
CA PRO A 251 -0.32 8.50 -9.46
C PRO A 251 -0.72 8.66 -7.99
N VAL A 252 -1.93 8.25 -7.61
CA VAL A 252 -2.42 8.28 -6.23
C VAL A 252 -3.01 6.91 -5.93
N ASP A 253 -2.58 6.31 -4.83
CA ASP A 253 -2.96 4.96 -4.42
C ASP A 253 -3.70 4.98 -3.07
N PRO A 254 -4.97 5.46 -3.03
CA PRO A 254 -5.73 5.53 -1.78
C PRO A 254 -6.00 4.15 -1.17
N PHE A 255 -5.86 3.08 -1.96
CA PHE A 255 -6.05 1.71 -1.49
C PHE A 255 -4.91 1.27 -0.56
N SER A 256 -3.67 1.63 -0.86
CA SER A 256 -2.52 1.31 0.02
C SER A 256 -2.63 1.99 1.37
N TYR A 257 -2.93 3.30 1.43
CA TYR A 257 -3.25 3.97 2.70
C TYR A 257 -4.46 3.34 3.38
N GLY A 258 -5.51 3.03 2.62
CA GLY A 258 -6.73 2.45 3.17
C GLY A 258 -6.54 1.05 3.76
N SER A 259 -5.52 0.31 3.32
CA SER A 259 -5.17 -1.00 3.84
C SER A 259 -4.70 -0.95 5.31
N ALA A 260 -4.46 0.24 5.86
CA ALA A 260 -4.30 0.48 7.30
C ALA A 260 -5.38 -0.19 8.15
N LEU A 261 -6.60 -0.32 7.62
CA LEU A 261 -7.68 -1.05 8.29
C LEU A 261 -7.30 -2.51 8.59
N TYR A 262 -6.57 -3.17 7.69
CA TYR A 262 -6.11 -4.54 7.91
C TYR A 262 -5.06 -4.62 9.02
N PHE A 263 -4.12 -3.69 9.09
CA PHE A 263 -3.12 -3.64 10.16
C PHE A 263 -3.75 -3.29 11.50
N ARG A 264 -4.76 -2.41 11.51
CA ARG A 264 -5.59 -2.15 12.70
C ARG A 264 -6.36 -3.39 13.13
N PHE A 265 -6.90 -4.17 12.20
CA PHE A 265 -7.52 -5.46 12.49
C PHE A 265 -6.52 -6.44 13.11
N LEU A 266 -5.31 -6.57 12.54
CA LEU A 266 -4.27 -7.45 13.09
C LEU A 266 -3.92 -7.06 14.53
N ASP A 267 -3.81 -5.77 14.82
CA ASP A 267 -3.51 -5.28 16.16
C ASP A 267 -4.68 -5.52 17.15
N GLU A 268 -5.91 -5.12 16.81
CA GLU A 268 -7.07 -5.29 17.69
C GLU A 268 -7.46 -6.76 17.91
N HIS A 269 -7.40 -7.60 16.87
CA HIS A 269 -7.87 -8.98 16.93
C HIS A 269 -6.80 -9.96 17.39
N HIS A 270 -5.56 -9.83 16.90
CA HIS A 270 -4.46 -10.75 17.22
C HIS A 270 -3.55 -10.22 18.34
N GLY A 271 -3.77 -8.97 18.77
CA GLY A 271 -3.13 -8.33 19.90
C GLY A 271 -1.85 -7.60 19.54
N ALA A 272 -1.40 -6.78 20.50
CA ALA A 272 -0.20 -5.96 20.39
C ALA A 272 1.02 -6.73 19.89
N GLY A 273 1.84 -6.06 19.07
CA GLY A 273 3.06 -6.62 18.49
C GLY A 273 2.85 -7.53 17.29
N THR A 274 1.60 -7.76 16.84
CA THR A 274 1.34 -8.54 15.62
C THR A 274 1.89 -7.86 14.37
N VAL A 275 1.68 -6.55 14.21
CA VAL A 275 2.24 -5.79 13.08
C VAL A 275 3.77 -5.79 13.10
N ARG A 276 4.38 -5.63 14.28
CA ARG A 276 5.83 -5.77 14.44
C ARG A 276 6.33 -7.17 14.06
N GLY A 277 5.64 -8.21 14.52
CA GLY A 277 5.98 -9.59 14.19
C GLY A 277 5.86 -9.88 12.69
N LEU A 278 4.99 -9.17 11.96
CA LEU A 278 4.94 -9.24 10.50
C LEU A 278 6.21 -8.64 9.88
N TRP A 279 6.62 -7.44 10.29
CA TRP A 279 7.86 -6.80 9.81
C TRP A 279 9.11 -7.64 10.12
N GLU A 280 9.20 -8.24 11.30
CA GLU A 280 10.28 -9.18 11.66
C GLU A 280 10.35 -10.41 10.74
N ARG A 281 9.23 -10.81 10.13
CA ARG A 281 9.17 -11.93 9.19
C ARG A 281 9.44 -11.52 7.75
N CYS A 282 9.35 -10.24 7.43
CA CYS A 282 9.63 -9.71 6.10
C CYS A 282 11.13 -9.44 5.90
N GLU A 283 11.95 -9.41 6.96
CA GLU A 283 13.39 -9.23 6.81
C GLU A 283 14.03 -10.34 5.95
N ASP A 284 14.96 -9.94 5.08
CA ASP A 284 15.74 -10.85 4.24
C ASP A 284 16.37 -12.00 5.03
N GLY A 285 16.05 -13.24 4.66
CA GLY A 285 16.57 -14.44 5.31
C GLY A 285 15.82 -14.85 6.58
N ALA A 286 14.82 -14.07 7.02
CA ALA A 286 14.00 -14.41 8.17
C ALA A 286 13.38 -15.79 7.99
N PHE A 287 13.52 -16.63 9.02
CA PHE A 287 13.02 -18.00 9.02
C PHE A 287 13.51 -18.86 7.82
N GLY A 288 14.65 -18.51 7.23
CA GLY A 288 15.24 -19.22 6.09
C GLY A 288 14.56 -18.94 4.75
N VAL A 289 13.79 -17.87 4.65
CA VAL A 289 13.15 -17.40 3.40
C VAL A 289 13.96 -16.23 2.87
N GLU A 290 14.44 -16.34 1.62
CA GLU A 290 15.07 -15.24 0.90
C GLU A 290 13.98 -14.27 0.43
N ASP A 291 14.13 -12.97 0.72
CA ASP A 291 13.19 -11.88 0.37
C ASP A 291 11.69 -12.25 0.59
N PRO A 292 11.25 -12.38 1.85
CA PRO A 292 9.90 -12.82 2.18
C PRO A 292 8.82 -11.79 1.80
N ALA A 293 7.91 -12.15 0.89
CA ALA A 293 6.73 -11.35 0.58
C ALA A 293 5.74 -11.32 1.77
N TRP A 294 5.37 -10.12 2.23
CA TRP A 294 4.59 -9.94 3.47
C TRP A 294 3.27 -10.71 3.54
N ILE A 295 2.51 -10.78 2.43
CA ILE A 295 1.20 -11.44 2.40
C ILE A 295 1.35 -12.95 2.68
N GLU A 296 2.46 -13.55 2.26
CA GLU A 296 2.78 -14.96 2.52
C GLU A 296 3.29 -15.18 3.96
N GLN A 297 3.71 -14.12 4.66
CA GLN A 297 4.21 -14.21 6.04
C GLN A 297 3.13 -14.11 7.12
N ILE A 298 1.90 -13.72 6.78
CA ILE A 298 0.79 -13.63 7.75
C ILE A 298 0.39 -15.02 8.26
N ASP A 299 0.22 -16.00 7.37
CA ASP A 299 -0.17 -17.35 7.76
C ASP A 299 0.81 -17.99 8.77
N PRO A 300 2.13 -18.02 8.51
CA PRO A 300 3.08 -18.55 9.48
C PRO A 300 3.21 -17.67 10.74
N LEU A 301 2.98 -16.35 10.67
CA LEU A 301 2.90 -15.49 11.84
C LEU A 301 1.75 -15.91 12.77
N LEU A 302 0.54 -16.03 12.23
CA LEU A 302 -0.65 -16.39 13.00
C LEU A 302 -0.57 -17.83 13.52
N THR A 303 0.00 -18.74 12.71
CA THR A 303 0.27 -20.12 13.13
C THR A 303 1.25 -20.16 14.30
N ALA A 304 2.34 -19.38 14.26
CA ALA A 304 3.32 -19.32 15.34
C ALA A 304 2.71 -18.73 16.64
N LYS A 305 1.74 -17.82 16.52
CA LYS A 305 0.96 -17.30 17.65
C LYS A 305 -0.12 -18.27 18.16
N GLY A 306 -0.36 -19.39 17.46
CA GLY A 306 -1.45 -20.31 17.78
C GLY A 306 -2.85 -19.72 17.56
N GLN A 307 -2.96 -18.73 16.67
CA GLN A 307 -4.18 -17.93 16.43
C GLN A 307 -4.83 -18.19 15.07
N GLY A 308 -4.49 -19.32 14.41
CA GLY A 308 -5.12 -19.76 13.17
C GLY A 308 -4.26 -19.55 11.93
N SER A 309 -4.92 -19.37 10.80
CA SER A 309 -4.34 -19.23 9.46
C SER A 309 -4.71 -17.89 8.86
N PHE A 310 -4.04 -17.49 7.77
CA PHE A 310 -4.45 -16.31 7.00
C PHE A 310 -5.91 -16.43 6.56
N ALA A 311 -6.32 -17.57 5.98
CA ALA A 311 -7.68 -17.76 5.48
C ALA A 311 -8.76 -17.56 6.56
N THR A 312 -8.56 -18.12 7.76
CA THR A 312 -9.52 -17.98 8.88
C THR A 312 -9.54 -16.58 9.47
N SER A 313 -8.37 -15.95 9.60
CA SER A 313 -8.24 -14.56 10.02
C SER A 313 -8.88 -13.60 9.01
N PHE A 314 -8.71 -13.84 7.71
CA PHE A 314 -9.25 -12.99 6.65
C PHE A 314 -10.79 -13.07 6.56
N VAL A 315 -11.39 -14.23 6.87
CA VAL A 315 -12.86 -14.35 7.06
C VAL A 315 -13.33 -13.52 8.26
N THR A 316 -12.54 -13.46 9.33
CA THR A 316 -12.85 -12.63 10.50
C THR A 316 -12.74 -11.14 10.16
N PHE A 317 -11.69 -10.74 9.43
CA PHE A 317 -11.53 -9.38 8.93
C PHE A 317 -12.71 -8.95 8.03
N ALA A 318 -13.10 -9.80 7.07
CA ALA A 318 -14.26 -9.57 6.24
C ALA A 318 -15.55 -9.42 7.06
N THR A 319 -15.70 -10.23 8.10
CA THR A 319 -16.83 -10.13 9.03
C THR A 319 -16.80 -8.81 9.79
N TRP A 320 -15.65 -8.38 10.32
CA TRP A 320 -15.50 -7.11 11.04
C TRP A 320 -15.82 -5.89 10.17
N ASN A 321 -15.53 -5.96 8.88
CA ASN A 321 -15.85 -4.88 7.93
C ASN A 321 -17.35 -4.66 7.75
N LEU A 322 -18.19 -5.68 7.97
CA LEU A 322 -19.65 -5.51 8.06
C LEU A 322 -20.07 -4.71 9.31
N PHE A 323 -19.32 -4.79 10.41
CA PHE A 323 -19.62 -4.09 11.66
C PHE A 323 -18.94 -2.71 11.72
N THR A 324 -19.12 -1.92 10.67
CA THR A 324 -18.62 -0.54 10.56
C THR A 324 -19.76 0.45 10.28
N GLY A 325 -19.50 1.75 10.47
CA GLY A 325 -20.47 2.81 10.20
C GLY A 325 -21.78 2.64 10.97
N SER A 326 -22.91 2.68 10.27
CA SER A 326 -24.24 2.54 10.88
C SER A 326 -24.50 1.16 11.49
N HIS A 327 -23.72 0.15 11.11
CA HIS A 327 -23.86 -1.24 11.55
C HIS A 327 -22.80 -1.62 12.59
N ALA A 328 -22.06 -0.64 13.10
CA ALA A 328 -21.01 -0.87 14.06
C ALA A 328 -21.49 -1.59 15.32
N ASP A 329 -20.77 -2.65 15.68
CA ASP A 329 -20.98 -3.41 16.91
C ASP A 329 -19.59 -3.76 17.51
N PRO A 330 -19.12 -3.04 18.53
CA PRO A 330 -17.79 -3.26 19.10
C PRO A 330 -17.65 -4.59 19.85
N ALA A 331 -18.75 -5.33 20.08
CA ALA A 331 -18.67 -6.70 20.61
C ALA A 331 -18.36 -7.73 19.50
N ARG A 332 -18.47 -7.34 18.23
CA ARG A 332 -18.37 -8.22 17.06
C ARG A 332 -17.39 -7.72 15.99
N GLY A 333 -16.90 -6.48 16.11
CA GLY A 333 -15.99 -5.84 15.18
C GLY A 333 -15.04 -4.87 15.90
N TYR A 334 -14.62 -3.83 15.18
CA TYR A 334 -13.66 -2.85 15.66
C TYR A 334 -14.18 -2.05 16.85
N ALA A 335 -13.30 -1.74 17.81
CA ALA A 335 -13.64 -0.91 18.97
C ALA A 335 -14.18 0.47 18.54
N GLN A 336 -13.58 1.07 17.50
CA GLN A 336 -13.98 2.35 16.93
C GLN A 336 -14.84 2.21 15.66
N GLY A 337 -15.42 1.04 15.38
CA GLY A 337 -16.12 0.78 14.10
C GLY A 337 -17.23 1.78 13.74
N ALA A 338 -17.79 2.49 14.73
CA ALA A 338 -18.80 3.53 14.53
C ALA A 338 -18.26 4.83 13.90
N SER A 339 -16.95 5.13 14.02
CA SER A 339 -16.31 6.26 13.33
C SER A 339 -15.93 5.91 11.89
N TYR A 340 -15.83 4.62 11.57
CA TYR A 340 -15.40 4.14 10.26
C TYR A 340 -16.53 4.27 9.23
N GLU A 341 -16.17 4.42 7.94
CA GLU A 341 -17.15 4.31 6.86
C GLU A 341 -17.67 2.87 6.77
N GLY A 342 -18.93 2.69 6.37
CA GLY A 342 -19.45 1.36 6.07
C GLY A 342 -18.74 0.76 4.86
N VAL A 343 -18.44 -0.54 4.90
CA VAL A 343 -17.91 -1.26 3.73
C VAL A 343 -18.87 -1.16 2.55
N THR A 344 -18.35 -1.03 1.33
CA THR A 344 -19.18 -1.06 0.12
C THR A 344 -19.85 -2.43 -0.02
N ILE A 345 -21.18 -2.39 -0.16
CA ILE A 345 -22.02 -3.58 -0.39
C ILE A 345 -22.84 -3.34 -1.66
N GLU A 346 -22.75 -4.26 -2.61
CA GLU A 346 -23.51 -4.19 -3.86
C GLU A 346 -24.99 -4.56 -3.62
N ALA A 347 -25.91 -3.69 -4.02
CA ALA A 347 -27.34 -3.98 -3.90
C ALA A 347 -27.85 -4.75 -5.13
N VAL A 348 -28.39 -5.94 -4.90
CA VAL A 348 -28.94 -6.81 -5.96
C VAL A 348 -30.34 -7.31 -5.59
N ALA A 349 -31.11 -7.79 -6.57
CA ALA A 349 -32.46 -8.32 -6.35
C ALA A 349 -32.47 -9.84 -6.42
N ALA A 350 -33.23 -10.50 -5.53
CA ALA A 350 -33.45 -11.94 -5.60
C ALA A 350 -34.58 -12.31 -6.60
N PRO A 351 -34.43 -13.43 -7.35
CA PRO A 351 -33.27 -14.30 -7.37
C PRO A 351 -32.10 -13.62 -8.11
N PHE A 352 -30.89 -13.82 -7.58
CA PHE A 352 -29.66 -13.27 -8.16
C PHE A 352 -28.76 -14.42 -8.65
N SER A 353 -28.18 -14.24 -9.82
CA SER A 353 -27.16 -15.12 -10.38
C SER A 353 -26.17 -14.28 -11.18
N ASP A 354 -24.88 -14.38 -10.87
CA ASP A 354 -23.83 -13.81 -11.70
C ASP A 354 -22.54 -14.63 -11.63
N ARG A 355 -21.76 -14.61 -12.72
CA ARG A 355 -20.45 -15.23 -12.78
C ARG A 355 -19.42 -14.29 -12.18
N LEU A 356 -18.98 -14.63 -10.98
CA LEU A 356 -18.04 -13.80 -10.24
C LEU A 356 -16.64 -13.82 -10.87
N ARG A 357 -15.88 -12.79 -10.52
CA ARG A 357 -14.42 -12.81 -10.57
C ARG A 357 -13.88 -12.42 -9.21
N SER A 358 -13.60 -13.42 -8.38
CA SER A 358 -13.12 -13.24 -7.01
C SER A 358 -11.59 -13.32 -6.99
N PHE A 359 -10.93 -12.18 -6.77
CA PHE A 359 -9.48 -12.14 -6.60
C PHE A 359 -9.06 -12.76 -5.26
N TYR A 360 -7.82 -13.24 -5.14
CA TYR A 360 -7.30 -13.76 -3.88
C TYR A 360 -7.20 -12.62 -2.84
N ALA A 361 -7.24 -12.93 -1.56
CA ALA A 361 -7.19 -11.95 -0.46
C ALA A 361 -8.17 -10.79 -0.65
N SER A 362 -9.42 -11.10 -1.03
CA SER A 362 -10.46 -10.10 -1.25
C SER A 362 -11.84 -10.57 -0.81
N THR A 363 -12.79 -9.65 -0.70
CA THR A 363 -14.18 -9.93 -0.33
C THR A 363 -15.17 -9.14 -1.19
N GLN A 364 -16.19 -9.81 -1.69
CA GLN A 364 -17.34 -9.17 -2.34
C GLN A 364 -18.58 -9.30 -1.46
N TYR A 365 -19.29 -8.19 -1.26
CA TYR A 365 -20.50 -8.14 -0.43
C TYR A 365 -21.70 -7.80 -1.28
N TYR A 366 -22.79 -8.53 -1.09
CA TYR A 366 -24.06 -8.36 -1.77
C TYR A 366 -25.17 -8.17 -0.75
N ARG A 367 -26.02 -7.16 -0.91
CA ARG A 367 -27.21 -6.92 -0.10
C ARG A 367 -28.45 -7.24 -0.92
N VAL A 368 -29.25 -8.18 -0.45
CA VAL A 368 -30.39 -8.71 -1.19
C VAL A 368 -31.68 -8.53 -0.39
N PRO A 369 -32.61 -7.64 -0.79
CA PRO A 369 -33.89 -7.49 -0.11
C PRO A 369 -34.68 -8.80 -0.11
N VAL A 370 -35.31 -9.14 1.02
CA VAL A 370 -35.94 -10.46 1.20
C VAL A 370 -37.24 -10.59 0.39
N GLY A 371 -37.98 -9.49 0.24
CA GLY A 371 -39.31 -9.48 -0.38
C GLY A 371 -40.31 -10.33 0.41
N ASP A 372 -41.10 -11.16 -0.28
CA ASP A 372 -42.07 -12.07 0.36
C ASP A 372 -41.48 -13.43 0.78
N ARG A 373 -40.14 -13.58 0.70
CA ARG A 373 -39.47 -14.84 1.02
C ARG A 373 -39.47 -15.06 2.52
N ALA A 374 -39.80 -16.29 2.92
CA ALA A 374 -39.67 -16.73 4.30
C ALA A 374 -38.24 -17.18 4.63
N GLU A 375 -37.55 -17.72 3.64
CA GLU A 375 -36.26 -18.38 3.77
C GLU A 375 -35.38 -18.02 2.59
N MET A 376 -34.08 -17.79 2.84
CA MET A 376 -33.08 -17.52 1.81
C MET A 376 -31.77 -18.26 2.09
N THR A 377 -31.03 -18.54 1.04
CA THR A 377 -29.68 -19.13 1.05
C THR A 377 -28.87 -18.57 -0.12
N ALA A 378 -27.59 -18.92 -0.20
CA ALA A 378 -26.75 -18.70 -1.34
C ALA A 378 -25.80 -19.88 -1.58
N ALA A 379 -25.34 -20.03 -2.83
CA ALA A 379 -24.34 -21.03 -3.24
C ALA A 379 -23.35 -20.42 -4.23
N LEU A 380 -22.11 -20.93 -4.22
CA LEU A 380 -21.06 -20.67 -5.20
C LEU A 380 -20.92 -21.90 -6.11
N VAL A 381 -21.58 -21.87 -7.25
CA VAL A 381 -21.64 -23.01 -8.17
C VAL A 381 -20.44 -22.96 -9.12
N PRO A 382 -19.48 -23.91 -9.05
CA PRO A 382 -18.36 -23.94 -9.98
C PRO A 382 -18.85 -24.28 -11.39
N GLN A 383 -18.10 -23.88 -12.42
CA GLN A 383 -18.43 -24.34 -13.78
C GLN A 383 -18.03 -25.82 -13.94
N PRO A 384 -18.70 -26.59 -14.80
CA PRO A 384 -18.39 -28.01 -14.99
C PRO A 384 -16.95 -28.31 -15.40
N ASP A 385 -16.28 -27.37 -16.08
CA ASP A 385 -14.91 -27.48 -16.56
C ASP A 385 -13.85 -26.92 -15.58
N THR A 386 -14.28 -26.21 -14.53
CA THR A 386 -13.42 -25.55 -13.53
C THR A 386 -13.95 -25.78 -12.10
N PRO A 387 -14.04 -27.04 -11.63
CA PRO A 387 -14.50 -27.36 -10.28
C PRO A 387 -13.65 -26.71 -9.18
N GLU A 388 -12.39 -26.37 -9.46
CA GLU A 388 -11.47 -25.67 -8.57
C GLU A 388 -11.84 -24.19 -8.32
N ASP A 389 -12.78 -23.61 -9.07
CA ASP A 389 -13.18 -22.21 -8.92
C ASP A 389 -13.93 -21.89 -7.61
N VAL A 390 -14.20 -22.88 -6.77
CA VAL A 390 -14.71 -22.68 -5.39
C VAL A 390 -13.64 -22.89 -4.31
N GLU A 391 -12.46 -23.38 -4.67
CA GLU A 391 -11.41 -23.67 -3.70
C GLU A 391 -10.88 -22.38 -3.05
N GLY A 392 -10.81 -22.38 -1.71
CA GLY A 392 -10.36 -21.25 -0.91
C GLY A 392 -11.41 -20.15 -0.72
N LEU A 393 -12.61 -20.32 -1.28
CA LEU A 393 -13.72 -19.40 -1.06
C LEU A 393 -14.51 -19.78 0.19
N THR A 394 -14.93 -18.77 0.93
CA THR A 394 -15.86 -18.87 2.06
C THR A 394 -17.08 -18.02 1.76
N LEU A 395 -18.26 -18.54 2.07
CA LEU A 395 -19.53 -17.86 1.88
C LEU A 395 -20.16 -17.56 3.25
N LEU A 396 -20.49 -16.30 3.49
CA LEU A 396 -21.15 -15.84 4.72
C LEU A 396 -22.56 -15.34 4.40
N LEU A 397 -23.52 -15.72 5.24
CA LEU A 397 -24.92 -15.27 5.19
C LEU A 397 -25.23 -14.49 6.47
N VAL A 398 -25.66 -13.24 6.32
CA VAL A 398 -25.86 -12.31 7.43
C VAL A 398 -27.21 -11.61 7.26
N PRO A 399 -28.25 -11.99 8.02
CA PRO A 399 -29.55 -11.35 7.88
C PRO A 399 -29.51 -9.94 8.50
N GLU A 400 -30.13 -8.98 7.84
CA GLU A 400 -30.11 -7.57 8.22
C GLU A 400 -31.52 -7.08 8.58
N GLN A 401 -31.64 -6.36 9.69
CA GLN A 401 -32.85 -5.66 10.08
C GLN A 401 -32.50 -4.23 10.50
N GLY A 402 -32.96 -3.24 9.75
CA GLY A 402 -32.60 -1.84 9.95
C GLY A 402 -31.08 -1.65 9.91
N SER A 403 -30.51 -1.14 11.00
CA SER A 403 -29.06 -0.93 11.15
C SER A 403 -28.37 -2.04 11.94
N THR A 404 -28.99 -3.23 12.04
CA THR A 404 -28.47 -4.36 12.82
C THR A 404 -28.30 -5.59 11.95
N TYR A 405 -27.19 -6.29 12.16
CA TYR A 405 -26.96 -7.61 11.58
C TYR A 405 -27.23 -8.71 12.61
N GLY A 406 -27.97 -9.74 12.19
CA GLY A 406 -28.15 -10.96 12.96
C GLY A 406 -26.86 -11.81 13.02
N SER A 407 -27.03 -13.09 13.34
CA SER A 407 -25.91 -14.04 13.39
C SER A 407 -25.22 -14.15 12.03
N VAL A 408 -23.88 -14.17 12.03
CA VAL A 408 -23.09 -14.44 10.83
C VAL A 408 -23.01 -15.96 10.68
N THR A 409 -23.58 -16.48 9.59
CA THR A 409 -23.54 -17.91 9.28
C THR A 409 -22.52 -18.16 8.19
N GLN A 410 -21.47 -18.93 8.50
CA GLN A 410 -20.57 -19.45 7.49
C GLN A 410 -21.15 -20.74 6.90
N VAL A 411 -21.24 -20.80 5.57
CA VAL A 411 -21.72 -21.98 4.83
C VAL A 411 -20.62 -23.05 4.83
N GLU A 412 -20.94 -24.26 5.29
CA GLU A 412 -19.98 -25.37 5.43
C GLU A 412 -19.49 -25.87 4.07
N ASP A 413 -20.41 -26.03 3.13
CA ASP A 413 -20.11 -26.33 1.73
C ASP A 413 -20.66 -25.19 0.84
N PRO A 414 -19.81 -24.20 0.50
CA PRO A 414 -20.20 -23.09 -0.35
C PRO A 414 -20.80 -23.51 -1.70
N ALA A 415 -20.43 -24.67 -2.24
CA ALA A 415 -20.97 -25.15 -3.51
C ALA A 415 -22.37 -25.74 -3.38
N ALA A 416 -22.69 -26.36 -2.23
CA ALA A 416 -24.02 -26.88 -1.95
C ALA A 416 -25.00 -25.78 -1.51
N GLY A 417 -24.55 -24.80 -0.72
CA GLY A 417 -25.39 -23.72 -0.19
C GLY A 417 -26.59 -24.22 0.64
N ALA A 418 -26.36 -25.24 1.48
CA ALA A 418 -27.43 -25.95 2.18
C ALA A 418 -28.02 -25.17 3.37
N GLU A 419 -27.29 -24.17 3.86
CA GLU A 419 -27.62 -23.37 5.03
C GLU A 419 -28.73 -22.37 4.72
N VAL A 420 -29.91 -22.62 5.27
CA VAL A 420 -31.09 -21.77 5.09
C VAL A 420 -31.25 -20.80 6.25
N ILE A 421 -31.43 -19.53 5.94
CA ILE A 421 -31.68 -18.45 6.90
C ILE A 421 -33.18 -18.10 6.90
N ASP A 422 -33.80 -18.09 8.09
CA ASP A 422 -35.14 -17.52 8.27
C ASP A 422 -35.06 -16.00 8.19
N VAL A 423 -35.67 -15.44 7.16
CA VAL A 423 -35.61 -14.00 6.85
C VAL A 423 -36.94 -13.28 7.06
N ARG A 424 -37.95 -13.94 7.65
CA ARG A 424 -39.30 -13.35 7.85
C ARG A 424 -39.30 -12.06 8.68
N ALA A 425 -38.32 -11.90 9.55
CA ALA A 425 -38.17 -10.76 10.45
C ALA A 425 -36.96 -9.88 10.08
N HIS A 426 -36.59 -9.85 8.81
CA HIS A 426 -35.40 -9.14 8.32
C HIS A 426 -35.74 -8.39 7.03
N ASP A 427 -35.03 -7.31 6.75
CA ASP A 427 -35.24 -6.47 5.56
C ASP A 427 -34.45 -7.01 4.35
N ALA A 428 -33.27 -7.56 4.61
CA ALA A 428 -32.34 -8.06 3.59
C ALA A 428 -31.52 -9.25 4.12
N LEU A 429 -30.94 -10.00 3.20
CA LEU A 429 -29.83 -10.90 3.45
C LEU A 429 -28.57 -10.28 2.85
N VAL A 430 -27.54 -10.10 3.67
CA VAL A 430 -26.19 -9.79 3.19
C VAL A 430 -25.44 -11.10 2.95
N VAL A 431 -24.82 -11.21 1.78
CA VAL A 431 -24.01 -12.36 1.36
C VAL A 431 -22.59 -11.86 1.12
N ALA A 432 -21.60 -12.44 1.79
CA ALA A 432 -20.19 -12.12 1.59
C ALA A 432 -19.45 -13.31 1.00
N VAL A 433 -18.75 -13.09 -0.11
CA VAL A 433 -17.86 -14.06 -0.77
C VAL A 433 -16.43 -13.68 -0.44
N VAL A 434 -15.79 -14.42 0.46
CA VAL A 434 -14.44 -14.17 0.96
C VAL A 434 -13.47 -15.13 0.28
N ASN A 435 -12.42 -14.61 -0.34
CA ASN A 435 -11.34 -15.44 -0.90
C ASN A 435 -10.11 -15.40 0.02
N GLY A 436 -9.89 -16.48 0.76
CA GLY A 436 -8.82 -16.61 1.74
C GLY A 436 -7.48 -17.07 1.18
N LEU A 437 -7.30 -17.10 -0.15
CA LEU A 437 -6.02 -17.42 -0.77
C LEU A 437 -5.08 -16.20 -0.72
N THR A 438 -3.77 -16.42 -0.70
CA THR A 438 -2.75 -15.36 -0.71
C THR A 438 -2.13 -15.12 -2.09
N ARG A 439 -2.46 -15.96 -3.07
CA ARG A 439 -1.92 -15.92 -4.43
C ARG A 439 -2.77 -16.72 -5.42
N GLY A 440 -2.41 -16.63 -6.69
CA GLY A 440 -3.01 -17.42 -7.78
C GLY A 440 -4.06 -16.66 -8.58
N SER A 441 -4.67 -17.36 -9.53
CA SER A 441 -5.69 -16.79 -10.42
C SER A 441 -6.99 -16.47 -9.67
N SER A 442 -7.71 -15.46 -10.15
CA SER A 442 -9.07 -15.17 -9.66
C SER A 442 -9.99 -16.36 -9.86
N ARG A 443 -10.77 -16.70 -8.83
CA ARG A 443 -11.82 -17.72 -8.84
C ARG A 443 -13.07 -17.20 -9.56
N ARG A 444 -13.74 -18.05 -10.34
CA ARG A 444 -14.92 -17.64 -11.15
C ARG A 444 -16.16 -18.52 -11.02
N PRO A 445 -16.64 -18.80 -9.78
CA PRO A 445 -17.90 -19.50 -9.59
C PRO A 445 -19.09 -18.62 -10.01
N THR A 446 -20.24 -19.23 -10.23
CA THR A 446 -21.52 -18.52 -10.31
C THR A 446 -22.09 -18.37 -8.90
N LEU A 447 -22.34 -17.14 -8.45
CA LEU A 447 -23.01 -16.88 -7.18
C LEU A 447 -24.52 -16.92 -7.40
N CYS A 448 -25.21 -17.83 -6.73
CA CYS A 448 -26.67 -17.95 -6.73
C CYS A 448 -27.21 -17.47 -5.37
N ILE A 449 -28.16 -16.53 -5.33
CA ILE A 449 -28.82 -16.06 -4.09
C ILE A 449 -30.34 -16.05 -4.27
N GLY A 450 -31.08 -16.57 -3.31
CA GLY A 450 -32.54 -16.57 -3.34
C GLY A 450 -33.15 -17.48 -2.27
N SER A 451 -34.41 -17.87 -2.45
CA SER A 451 -35.00 -19.00 -1.74
C SER A 451 -34.28 -20.31 -2.08
N PRO A 452 -34.41 -21.37 -1.25
CA PRO A 452 -33.77 -22.66 -1.52
C PRO A 452 -34.08 -23.23 -2.91
N ASP A 453 -35.33 -23.08 -3.38
CA ASP A 453 -35.75 -23.54 -4.71
C ASP A 453 -35.14 -22.70 -5.84
N GLU A 454 -35.01 -21.38 -5.66
CA GLU A 454 -34.38 -20.48 -6.63
C GLU A 454 -32.87 -20.75 -6.75
N VAL A 455 -32.18 -20.97 -5.62
CA VAL A 455 -30.74 -21.31 -5.61
C VAL A 455 -30.50 -22.67 -6.26
N LYS A 456 -31.35 -23.66 -5.98
CA LYS A 456 -31.30 -24.96 -6.65
C LYS A 456 -31.50 -24.83 -8.16
N ALA A 457 -32.48 -24.06 -8.60
CA ALA A 457 -32.72 -23.83 -10.03
C ALA A 457 -31.50 -23.19 -10.72
N CYS A 458 -30.89 -22.18 -10.07
CA CYS A 458 -29.65 -21.56 -10.56
C CYS A 458 -28.49 -22.57 -10.66
N ALA A 459 -28.31 -23.43 -9.66
CA ALA A 459 -27.27 -24.46 -9.67
C ALA A 459 -27.48 -25.52 -10.76
N ASP A 460 -28.74 -25.93 -10.98
CA ASP A 460 -29.12 -26.87 -12.05
C ASP A 460 -28.87 -26.25 -13.45
N GLU A 461 -29.10 -24.94 -13.62
CA GLU A 461 -28.81 -24.22 -14.87
C GLU A 461 -27.31 -24.16 -15.17
N VAL A 462 -26.48 -23.83 -14.18
CA VAL A 462 -25.01 -23.78 -14.34
C VAL A 462 -24.43 -25.18 -14.63
N SER A 463 -24.95 -26.20 -13.94
CA SER A 463 -24.51 -27.59 -14.12
C SER A 463 -25.01 -28.22 -15.42
N GLY A 464 -26.19 -27.81 -15.90
CA GLY A 464 -26.81 -28.31 -17.13
C GLY A 464 -26.42 -27.57 -18.41
N GLY A 465 -25.86 -26.35 -18.29
CA GLY A 465 -25.57 -25.41 -19.38
C GLY A 465 -24.34 -25.72 -20.26
N GLY A 466 -23.87 -26.96 -20.32
CA GLY A 466 -22.82 -27.40 -21.23
C GLY A 466 -23.29 -27.44 -22.70
N GLY A 467 -23.70 -26.32 -23.29
CA GLY A 467 -24.10 -26.24 -24.70
C GLY A 467 -24.75 -24.92 -25.12
N ASP A 468 -24.07 -24.23 -26.03
CA ASP A 468 -24.45 -23.04 -26.82
C ASP A 468 -24.42 -21.65 -26.15
N GLY A 469 -23.57 -20.79 -26.73
CA GLY A 469 -23.44 -19.38 -26.37
C GLY A 469 -24.50 -18.48 -27.01
N GLY A 470 -24.66 -17.28 -26.44
CA GLY A 470 -25.44 -16.22 -27.08
C GLY A 470 -25.82 -15.03 -26.20
N SER A 471 -24.91 -14.04 -26.15
CA SER A 471 -25.15 -12.58 -26.18
C SER A 471 -25.98 -11.84 -25.11
N GLY A 472 -25.29 -10.83 -24.53
CA GLY A 472 -25.85 -9.56 -24.02
C GLY A 472 -25.07 -9.13 -22.77
N GLY A 473 -24.28 -8.07 -22.68
CA GLY A 473 -24.07 -6.89 -23.51
C GLY A 473 -23.90 -5.71 -22.53
N GLY A 474 -22.67 -5.21 -22.31
CA GLY A 474 -22.44 -4.07 -21.42
C GLY A 474 -20.96 -3.81 -21.09
N ASP A 475 -20.39 -2.88 -21.84
CA ASP A 475 -19.19 -2.04 -21.65
C ASP A 475 -17.84 -2.60 -21.17
N GLY A 476 -16.83 -2.34 -22.01
CA GLY A 476 -15.44 -2.65 -21.78
C GLY A 476 -14.75 -1.63 -20.88
N GLY A 477 -14.27 -2.11 -19.74
CA GLY A 477 -13.07 -1.59 -19.10
C GLY A 477 -11.86 -2.39 -19.58
N SER A 478 -11.00 -1.76 -20.36
CA SER A 478 -9.71 -2.34 -20.79
C SER A 478 -8.77 -2.49 -19.59
N GLY A 479 -8.86 -3.63 -18.90
CA GLY A 479 -7.83 -4.10 -17.98
C GLY A 479 -6.82 -4.95 -18.75
N ALA A 480 -5.64 -4.40 -19.01
CA ALA A 480 -4.53 -5.15 -19.57
C ALA A 480 -4.21 -6.34 -18.65
N GLY A 481 -4.06 -7.54 -19.23
CA GLY A 481 -3.57 -8.71 -18.52
C GLY A 481 -2.18 -8.45 -17.99
N GLY A 482 -2.04 -8.46 -16.66
CA GLY A 482 -0.75 -8.56 -16.00
C GLY A 482 -0.38 -10.03 -15.90
N GLU A 483 0.44 -10.48 -16.85
CA GLU A 483 1.35 -11.59 -16.61
C GLU A 483 2.42 -11.06 -15.64
N GLU A 484 2.73 -11.85 -14.62
CA GLU A 484 3.65 -11.55 -13.51
C GLU A 484 5.02 -11.07 -14.04
N PRO A 485 5.47 -9.83 -13.73
CA PRO A 485 6.87 -9.48 -13.92
C PRO A 485 7.67 -10.01 -12.72
N ALA A 486 8.76 -10.72 -13.01
CA ALA A 486 9.80 -11.06 -12.05
C ALA A 486 10.25 -9.82 -11.24
N PRO A 487 10.70 -9.98 -9.97
CA PRO A 487 11.01 -8.86 -9.10
C PRO A 487 12.11 -8.02 -9.74
N ARG A 488 11.76 -6.80 -10.11
CA ARG A 488 12.71 -5.74 -10.38
C ARG A 488 12.61 -4.78 -9.21
N SER A 489 13.76 -4.52 -8.60
CA SER A 489 13.99 -3.46 -7.64
C SER A 489 13.77 -2.11 -8.32
N ASP A 490 12.52 -1.74 -8.56
CA ASP A 490 12.17 -0.41 -9.02
C ASP A 490 12.03 0.46 -7.77
N ARG A 491 13.08 1.24 -7.48
CA ARG A 491 13.00 2.36 -6.54
C ARG A 491 11.89 3.28 -7.05
N MET A 492 10.83 3.43 -6.26
CA MET A 492 9.80 4.43 -6.51
C MET A 492 10.46 5.81 -6.41
N ASP A 493 10.36 6.59 -7.47
CA ASP A 493 10.65 8.03 -7.42
C ASP A 493 9.49 8.69 -6.65
N ASP A 494 9.59 8.75 -5.33
CA ASP A 494 8.55 9.29 -4.44
C ASP A 494 8.41 10.80 -4.58
N ALA A 495 7.45 11.20 -5.42
CA ALA A 495 6.94 12.56 -5.45
C ALA A 495 6.02 12.78 -4.23
N GLY A 496 6.59 13.13 -3.08
CA GLY A 496 5.94 13.72 -1.89
C GLY A 496 4.65 13.04 -1.40
N CYS A 497 4.70 12.41 -0.23
CA CYS A 497 3.51 11.87 0.41
C CYS A 497 2.58 13.02 0.86
N GLY A 498 1.28 12.84 0.69
CA GLY A 498 0.26 13.73 1.23
C GLY A 498 -0.48 13.03 2.36
N CYS A 499 -0.05 13.23 3.60
CA CYS A 499 -0.66 12.69 4.81
C CYS A 499 -1.98 13.40 5.17
N ARG A 500 -2.39 14.38 4.38
CA ARG A 500 -3.69 15.04 4.51
C ARG A 500 -4.86 14.14 4.10
N ALA A 501 -5.68 13.79 5.08
CA ALA A 501 -7.09 13.47 4.85
C ALA A 501 -7.84 14.70 4.29
N ALA A 502 -8.38 14.64 3.08
CA ALA A 502 -9.25 15.69 2.57
C ALA A 502 -10.51 15.81 3.45
N GLY A 503 -10.54 16.82 4.33
CA GLY A 503 -11.66 17.08 5.22
C GLY A 503 -12.96 17.34 4.46
N GLY A 504 -13.99 16.53 4.75
CA GLY A 504 -15.33 16.71 4.24
C GLY A 504 -15.98 17.97 4.81
N ALA A 505 -15.78 19.10 4.15
CA ALA A 505 -16.66 20.24 4.32
C ALA A 505 -17.98 19.93 3.60
N ALA A 506 -19.07 19.86 4.36
CA ALA A 506 -20.42 19.76 3.84
C ALA A 506 -20.65 20.83 2.77
N ALA A 507 -20.91 20.39 1.54
CA ALA A 507 -21.17 21.26 0.42
C ALA A 507 -22.45 22.07 0.67
N THR A 508 -22.29 23.36 0.94
CA THR A 508 -23.34 24.35 0.70
C THR A 508 -22.94 25.20 -0.49
N GLY A 509 -23.65 24.98 -1.61
CA GLY A 509 -23.99 26.01 -2.60
C GLY A 509 -22.87 26.70 -3.38
N GLU A 510 -22.78 26.29 -4.65
CA GLU A 510 -22.50 27.14 -5.83
C GLU A 510 -21.09 27.75 -6.00
N GLY A 511 -20.35 27.17 -6.96
CA GLY A 511 -19.50 27.94 -7.86
C GLY A 511 -18.00 27.66 -7.80
N ALA A 512 -17.55 26.59 -8.46
CA ALA A 512 -16.19 26.53 -9.01
C ALA A 512 -16.13 25.48 -10.13
N GLY A 513 -16.44 25.91 -11.35
CA GLY A 513 -16.09 25.19 -12.55
C GLY A 513 -14.76 25.67 -13.11
N LEU A 514 -14.05 24.74 -13.74
CA LEU A 514 -12.89 24.92 -14.64
C LEU A 514 -11.52 25.15 -13.99
N LEU A 515 -10.62 24.17 -14.21
CA LEU A 515 -9.16 24.22 -14.50
C LEU A 515 -8.55 22.87 -14.05
N ALA A 516 -7.75 22.11 -14.78
CA ALA A 516 -7.22 22.22 -16.13
C ALA A 516 -6.83 20.80 -16.61
N ALA A 517 -7.27 20.42 -17.81
CA ALA A 517 -6.71 19.30 -18.56
C ALA A 517 -5.91 19.88 -19.73
N VAL A 518 -4.57 19.89 -19.63
CA VAL A 518 -3.68 20.21 -20.74
C VAL A 518 -2.44 19.32 -20.66
N ALA A 519 -2.41 18.25 -21.44
CA ALA A 519 -1.19 17.70 -22.02
C ALA A 519 -1.54 16.81 -23.21
N LEU A 520 -0.68 16.85 -24.24
CA LEU A 520 -0.60 15.98 -25.43
C LEU A 520 -1.39 16.39 -26.68
N ALA A 521 -0.78 17.25 -27.50
CA ALA A 521 -0.78 17.09 -28.96
C ALA A 521 0.36 17.89 -29.61
N ALA A 522 1.52 17.28 -29.81
CA ALA A 522 2.57 17.82 -30.67
C ALA A 522 3.16 16.71 -31.55
N ALA A 523 2.49 16.43 -32.69
CA ALA A 523 3.12 15.75 -33.80
C ALA A 523 2.46 16.13 -35.14
N GLY A 524 3.23 16.83 -35.98
CA GLY A 524 3.22 16.62 -37.43
C GLY A 524 2.23 17.45 -38.27
N TYR A 525 2.69 18.59 -38.80
CA TYR A 525 2.66 18.79 -40.26
C TYR A 525 3.56 19.96 -40.71
N ARG A 526 4.73 19.65 -41.26
CA ARG A 526 5.49 20.58 -42.12
C ARG A 526 5.14 20.28 -43.59
N ARG A 527 4.38 21.17 -44.24
CA ARG A 527 4.41 21.31 -45.70
C ARG A 527 4.49 22.78 -46.11
N ARG A 528 5.58 23.05 -46.83
CA ARG A 528 6.00 24.27 -47.52
C ARG A 528 4.86 24.93 -48.33
N ARG A 529 4.88 26.27 -48.42
CA ARG A 529 5.11 27.03 -49.69
C ARG A 529 5.34 28.53 -49.43
N ARG A 530 6.40 29.05 -50.07
CA ARG A 530 6.78 30.47 -50.27
C ARG A 530 5.74 31.22 -51.15
N PRO A 531 5.68 32.58 -51.18
CA PRO A 531 6.61 33.48 -51.92
C PRO A 531 6.99 34.73 -51.07
N ALA A 532 7.95 35.60 -51.40
CA ALA A 532 8.78 35.88 -52.56
C ALA A 532 10.21 36.23 -52.09
#